data_AF-A0A812W9J5-F1
#
_entry.id   AF-A0A812W9J5-F1
#
_cell.length_a   1.000
_cell.length_b   1.000
_cell.length_c   1.000
_cell.angle_alpha   90.00
_cell.angle_beta   90.00
_cell.angle_gamma   90.00
#
_symmetry.space_group_name_H-M   'P 1'
#
loop_
_entity.id
_entity.type
_entity.pdbx_description
1 polymer ?
#
loop_
_entity_poly.entity_id
_entity_poly.type
_entity_poly.pdbx_seq_one_letter_code
_entity_poly.pdbx_strand_id
1 'polypeptide(L)'
;MKWTKKDVGTGKANFPVQYDLSGRVEVIVKGSKTQVIGDCAFFLLRTSWTKFLCCLVGAYLILILFFALIYLAEADGMVCLIKDEPCDFWDALNLSVHSMSTIGFGSIVPQSALTHSAVAVEFWIAVLMGAGAGGLLFSRVSTASSRVAFSDVALVTNIRGCPTVTMRIVNERPFSSLFDVTCRVSALVKDPKAGMRILAPCELERSTNMMFRA
;
A
#
# COMPACT_ATOMS: atom_id res chain seq x y z
N MET A 1 -40.69 27.49 12.09
CA MET A 1 -39.83 27.82 10.93
C MET A 1 -40.23 26.94 9.75
N LYS A 2 -40.84 27.51 8.71
CA LYS A 2 -41.25 26.77 7.50
C LYS A 2 -40.02 26.60 6.62
N TRP A 3 -39.55 25.37 6.44
CA TRP A 3 -38.52 25.04 5.46
C TRP A 3 -39.16 24.97 4.07
N THR A 4 -38.63 25.75 3.12
CA THR A 4 -39.10 25.75 1.74
C THR A 4 -38.30 24.74 0.90
N LYS A 5 -38.96 24.11 -0.07
CA LYS A 5 -38.41 23.09 -1.00
C LYS A 5 -37.12 23.49 -1.76
N LYS A 6 -36.63 24.72 -1.60
CA LYS A 6 -35.39 25.25 -2.17
C LYS A 6 -34.14 24.96 -1.31
N ASP A 7 -34.33 24.52 -0.06
CA ASP A 7 -33.23 24.21 0.87
C ASP A 7 -32.76 22.75 0.77
N VAL A 8 -33.47 21.92 0.01
CA VAL A 8 -33.06 20.54 -0.30
C VAL A 8 -32.10 20.62 -1.48
N GLY A 9 -30.83 20.90 -1.18
CA GLY A 9 -29.77 21.08 -2.17
C GLY A 9 -29.53 19.83 -3.01
N THR A 10 -30.20 19.76 -4.17
CA THR A 10 -29.71 19.05 -5.37
C THR A 10 -28.83 19.96 -6.24
N GLY A 11 -28.35 21.08 -5.68
CA GLY A 11 -27.43 21.98 -6.34
C GLY A 11 -25.98 21.57 -6.09
N LYS A 12 -25.14 21.66 -7.13
CA LYS A 12 -23.68 21.77 -7.02
C LYS A 12 -23.35 22.93 -6.06
N ALA A 13 -23.33 22.64 -4.77
CA ALA A 13 -23.05 23.66 -3.78
C ALA A 13 -21.55 23.95 -3.86
N ASN A 14 -21.24 25.23 -4.07
CA ASN A 14 -19.91 25.76 -4.34
C ASN A 14 -19.08 25.80 -3.03
N PHE A 15 -18.88 24.65 -2.40
CA PHE A 15 -18.06 24.49 -1.21
C PHE A 15 -16.64 24.11 -1.65
N PRO A 16 -15.60 24.92 -1.36
CA PRO A 16 -14.24 24.68 -1.84
C PRO A 16 -13.50 23.52 -1.11
N VAL A 17 -14.16 22.82 -0.19
CA VAL A 17 -13.68 21.55 0.37
C VAL A 17 -14.78 20.53 0.12
N GLN A 18 -14.63 19.75 -0.95
CA GLN A 18 -15.54 18.66 -1.25
C GLN A 18 -14.98 17.41 -0.58
N TYR A 19 -15.76 16.86 0.36
CA TYR A 19 -15.58 15.47 0.74
C TYR A 19 -16.26 14.64 -0.34
N ASP A 20 -15.50 13.82 -1.06
CA ASP A 20 -16.09 12.79 -1.91
C ASP A 20 -16.83 11.79 -0.99
N LEU A 21 -17.90 11.16 -1.48
CA LEU A 21 -18.59 10.06 -0.78
C LEU A 21 -17.62 8.90 -0.47
N SER A 22 -16.49 8.83 -1.18
CA SER A 22 -15.37 7.92 -0.90
C SER A 22 -14.50 8.32 0.31
N GLY A 23 -14.83 9.41 1.01
CA GLY A 23 -14.10 9.91 2.18
C GLY A 23 -12.76 10.57 1.85
N ARG A 24 -12.42 10.73 0.56
CA ARG A 24 -11.22 11.46 0.15
C ARG A 24 -11.44 12.96 0.29
N VAL A 25 -10.57 13.58 1.09
CA VAL A 25 -10.47 15.03 1.15
C VAL A 25 -9.54 15.47 0.04
N GLU A 26 -10.02 16.30 -0.87
CA GLU A 26 -9.17 16.93 -1.88
C GLU A 26 -8.35 18.04 -1.22
N VAL A 27 -7.24 17.65 -0.57
CA VAL A 27 -6.27 18.59 0.02
C VAL A 27 -5.01 18.57 -0.84
N ILE A 28 -4.70 19.72 -1.45
CA ILE A 28 -3.43 19.92 -2.14
C ILE A 28 -2.40 20.34 -1.10
N VAL A 29 -1.56 19.40 -0.67
CA VAL A 29 -0.43 19.69 0.23
C VAL A 29 0.66 20.39 -0.58
N LYS A 30 0.95 21.67 -0.27
CA LYS A 30 2.06 22.42 -0.87
C LYS A 30 3.26 22.42 0.09
N GLY A 31 4.45 22.08 -0.40
CA GLY A 31 5.71 22.20 0.34
C GLY A 31 6.21 20.93 1.05
N SER A 32 5.72 19.73 0.69
CA SER A 32 6.25 18.49 1.24
C SER A 32 7.68 18.21 0.74
N LYS A 33 8.60 17.90 1.66
CA LYS A 33 9.93 17.37 1.30
C LYS A 33 9.79 15.88 0.98
N THR A 34 10.05 15.50 -0.26
CA THR A 34 10.01 14.10 -0.70
C THR A 34 11.09 13.28 0.01
N GLN A 35 10.70 12.14 0.58
CA GLN A 35 11.62 11.17 1.18
C GLN A 35 11.63 9.92 0.31
N VAL A 36 12.68 9.76 -0.51
CA VAL A 36 12.73 8.76 -1.59
C VAL A 36 12.42 7.34 -1.13
N ILE A 37 12.97 6.91 0.02
CA ILE A 37 12.78 5.55 0.54
C ILE A 37 11.35 5.34 1.06
N GLY A 38 10.83 6.30 1.84
CA GLY A 38 9.48 6.24 2.40
C GLY A 38 8.42 6.30 1.30
N ASP A 39 8.63 7.15 0.30
CA ASP A 39 7.73 7.32 -0.84
C ASP A 39 7.68 6.05 -1.71
N CYS A 40 8.82 5.39 -1.94
CA CYS A 40 8.89 4.11 -2.65
C CYS A 40 8.16 2.98 -1.90
N ALA A 41 8.39 2.83 -0.59
CA ALA A 41 7.71 1.81 0.21
C ALA A 41 6.20 2.05 0.23
N PHE A 42 5.77 3.29 0.43
CA PHE A 42 4.36 3.66 0.42
C PHE A 42 3.70 3.43 -0.94
N PHE A 43 4.42 3.77 -2.03
CA PHE A 43 3.98 3.50 -3.39
C PHE A 43 3.78 2.01 -3.65
N LEU A 44 4.71 1.15 -3.22
CA LEU A 44 4.60 -0.31 -3.35
C LEU A 44 3.45 -0.89 -2.55
N LEU A 45 3.15 -0.33 -1.37
CA LEU A 45 2.00 -0.75 -0.55
C LEU A 45 0.65 -0.34 -1.13
N ARG A 46 0.56 0.79 -1.85
CA ARG A 46 -0.69 1.29 -2.44
C ARG A 46 -0.97 0.85 -3.87
N THR A 47 0.03 0.35 -4.57
CA THR A 47 -0.07 -0.10 -5.96
C THR A 47 -0.95 -1.35 -6.10
N SER A 48 -1.41 -1.73 -7.30
CA SER A 48 -2.15 -2.99 -7.52
C SER A 48 -1.29 -4.24 -7.25
N TRP A 49 -1.90 -5.36 -6.88
CA TRP A 49 -1.20 -6.63 -6.61
C TRP A 49 -0.26 -7.08 -7.74
N THR A 50 -0.70 -7.00 -8.99
CA THR A 50 0.11 -7.39 -10.16
C THR A 50 1.39 -6.55 -10.25
N LYS A 51 1.26 -5.22 -10.22
CA LYS A 51 2.40 -4.29 -10.27
C LYS A 51 3.36 -4.48 -9.08
N PHE A 52 2.84 -4.79 -7.89
CA PHE A 52 3.67 -5.11 -6.73
C PHE A 52 4.54 -6.35 -6.99
N LEU A 53 3.92 -7.45 -7.45
CA LEU A 53 4.65 -8.69 -7.79
C LEU A 53 5.63 -8.46 -8.93
N CYS A 54 5.23 -7.75 -9.99
CA CYS A 54 6.12 -7.40 -11.10
C CYS A 54 7.33 -6.57 -10.64
N CYS A 55 7.16 -5.65 -9.70
CA CYS A 55 8.29 -4.88 -9.16
C CYS A 55 9.27 -5.76 -8.39
N LEU A 56 8.76 -6.71 -7.61
CA LEU A 56 9.57 -7.62 -6.80
C LEU A 56 10.36 -8.58 -7.69
N VAL A 57 9.69 -9.18 -8.68
CA VAL A 57 10.33 -10.01 -9.71
C VAL A 57 11.31 -9.19 -10.55
N GLY A 58 10.94 -7.96 -10.93
CA GLY A 58 11.82 -7.07 -11.69
C GLY A 58 13.11 -6.73 -10.94
N ALA A 59 13.01 -6.39 -9.65
CA ALA A 59 14.17 -6.13 -8.81
C ALA A 59 15.08 -7.36 -8.69
N TYR A 60 14.48 -8.55 -8.51
CA TYR A 60 15.18 -9.83 -8.51
C TYR A 60 15.94 -10.08 -9.83
N LEU A 61 15.29 -9.89 -10.99
CA LEU A 61 15.91 -10.08 -12.30
C LEU A 61 17.04 -9.08 -12.57
N ILE A 62 16.88 -7.82 -12.15
CA ILE A 62 17.92 -6.79 -12.28
C ILE A 62 19.17 -7.18 -11.49
N LEU A 63 18.99 -7.67 -10.25
CA LEU A 63 20.11 -8.11 -9.42
C LEU A 63 20.82 -9.32 -10.02
N ILE A 64 20.08 -10.30 -10.54
CA ILE A 64 20.67 -11.45 -11.24
C ILE A 64 21.50 -11.00 -12.44
N LEU A 65 20.94 -10.11 -13.26
CA LEU A 65 21.64 -9.61 -14.43
C LEU A 65 22.90 -8.82 -14.03
N PHE A 66 22.79 -8.01 -12.98
CA PHE A 66 23.90 -7.21 -12.48
C PHE A 66 25.07 -8.08 -12.00
N PHE A 67 24.81 -9.13 -11.20
CA PHE A 67 25.85 -10.04 -10.74
C PHE A 67 26.41 -10.91 -11.86
N ALA A 68 25.57 -11.38 -12.78
CA ALA A 68 26.03 -12.10 -13.97
C ALA A 68 27.02 -11.27 -14.80
N LEU A 69 26.79 -9.97 -14.96
CA LEU A 69 27.72 -9.07 -15.65
C LEU A 69 29.03 -8.86 -14.88
N ILE A 70 28.99 -8.82 -13.54
CA ILE A 70 30.19 -8.76 -12.71
C ILE A 70 31.03 -10.02 -12.90
N TYR A 71 30.40 -11.19 -12.93
CA TYR A 71 31.12 -12.45 -13.14
C TYR A 71 31.72 -12.52 -14.54
N LEU A 72 30.99 -12.08 -15.57
CA LEU A 72 31.48 -12.07 -16.95
C LEU A 72 32.66 -11.09 -17.16
N ALA A 73 32.79 -10.06 -16.32
CA ALA A 73 33.90 -9.12 -16.42
C ALA A 73 35.26 -9.77 -16.12
N GLU A 74 35.28 -10.91 -15.43
CA GLU A 74 36.47 -11.68 -15.13
C GLU A 74 36.53 -12.95 -16.00
N ALA A 75 37.35 -12.93 -17.06
CA ALA A 75 37.40 -14.00 -18.07
C ALA A 75 37.69 -15.40 -17.48
N ASP A 76 38.56 -15.47 -16.47
CA ASP A 76 38.93 -16.72 -15.76
C ASP A 76 38.30 -16.78 -14.35
N GLY A 77 37.23 -16.01 -14.11
CA GLY A 77 36.59 -15.91 -12.79
C GLY A 77 35.74 -17.12 -12.42
N MET A 78 35.26 -17.87 -13.41
CA MET A 78 34.31 -18.98 -13.28
C MET A 78 34.78 -20.21 -14.05
N VAL A 79 34.45 -21.40 -13.52
CA VAL A 79 34.66 -22.68 -14.21
C VAL A 79 33.34 -23.42 -14.33
N CYS A 80 33.09 -23.91 -15.54
CA CYS A 80 31.95 -24.74 -15.86
C CYS A 80 32.40 -26.20 -15.80
N LEU A 81 31.83 -27.00 -14.89
CA LEU A 81 32.27 -28.39 -14.66
C LEU A 81 31.58 -29.40 -15.58
N ILE A 82 30.56 -28.97 -16.31
CA ILE A 82 29.73 -29.84 -17.16
C ILE A 82 30.13 -29.73 -18.65
N LYS A 83 30.85 -28.67 -19.04
CA LYS A 83 31.30 -28.42 -20.41
C LYS A 83 32.80 -28.15 -20.44
N ASP A 84 33.46 -28.59 -21.52
CA ASP A 84 34.88 -28.36 -21.77
C ASP A 84 35.14 -27.01 -22.50
N GLU A 85 34.15 -26.12 -22.50
CA GLU A 85 34.19 -24.80 -23.14
C GLU A 85 34.25 -23.68 -22.10
N PRO A 86 34.81 -22.49 -22.43
CA PRO A 86 34.78 -21.34 -21.56
C PRO A 86 33.34 -20.95 -21.19
N CYS A 87 33.13 -20.46 -19.98
CA CYS A 87 31.79 -20.09 -19.51
C CYS A 87 31.22 -18.91 -20.30
N ASP A 88 29.96 -19.03 -20.72
CA ASP A 88 29.26 -18.00 -21.48
C ASP A 88 28.41 -17.12 -20.55
N PHE A 89 27.80 -16.07 -21.12
CA PHE A 89 26.86 -15.21 -20.38
C PHE A 89 25.74 -16.00 -19.69
N TRP A 90 25.21 -17.05 -20.33
CA TRP A 90 24.15 -17.87 -19.74
C TRP A 90 24.63 -18.67 -18.52
N ASP A 91 25.90 -19.08 -18.51
CA ASP A 91 26.49 -19.76 -17.36
C ASP A 91 26.70 -18.78 -16.20
N ALA A 92 27.17 -17.56 -16.48
CA ALA A 92 27.27 -16.50 -15.49
C ALA A 92 25.90 -16.14 -14.88
N LEU A 93 24.86 -16.09 -15.72
CA LEU A 93 23.47 -15.88 -15.29
C LEU A 93 22.98 -17.02 -14.41
N ASN A 94 23.23 -18.28 -14.80
CA ASN A 94 22.86 -19.45 -14.01
C ASN A 94 23.59 -19.50 -12.67
N LEU A 95 24.87 -19.11 -12.63
CA LEU A 95 25.63 -18.99 -11.39
C LEU A 95 24.97 -17.99 -10.44
N SER A 96 24.61 -16.80 -10.94
CA SER A 96 23.90 -15.77 -10.16
C SER A 96 22.52 -16.26 -9.69
N VAL A 97 21.73 -16.90 -10.56
CA VAL A 97 20.42 -17.47 -10.18
C VAL A 97 20.57 -18.51 -9.07
N HIS A 98 21.55 -19.42 -9.19
CA HIS A 98 21.78 -20.47 -8.19
C HIS A 98 22.30 -19.91 -6.86
N SER A 99 23.16 -18.90 -6.90
CA SER A 99 23.71 -18.23 -5.72
C SER A 99 22.65 -17.40 -5.01
N MET A 100 21.91 -16.55 -5.74
CA MET A 100 20.86 -15.70 -5.18
C MET A 100 19.65 -16.49 -4.68
N SER A 101 19.33 -17.62 -5.33
CA SER A 101 18.27 -18.54 -4.87
C SER A 101 18.75 -19.53 -3.81
N THR A 102 20.05 -19.54 -3.46
CA THR A 102 20.68 -20.49 -2.54
C THR A 102 20.50 -21.95 -2.92
N ILE A 103 20.32 -22.24 -4.22
CA ILE A 103 20.17 -23.60 -4.76
C ILE A 103 21.52 -24.29 -4.83
N GLY A 104 22.52 -23.63 -5.43
CA GLY A 104 23.91 -24.08 -5.44
C GLY A 104 24.14 -25.49 -5.98
N PHE A 105 23.59 -25.86 -7.15
CA PHE A 105 23.81 -27.20 -7.74
C PHE A 105 25.29 -27.57 -7.99
N GLY A 106 26.19 -26.59 -7.99
CA GLY A 106 27.63 -26.81 -8.14
C GLY A 106 28.07 -27.15 -9.57
N SER A 107 27.22 -26.97 -10.57
CA SER A 107 27.56 -27.15 -11.99
C SER A 107 28.56 -26.11 -12.51
N ILE A 108 28.51 -24.91 -11.94
CA ILE A 108 29.35 -23.75 -12.26
C ILE A 108 29.86 -23.25 -10.92
N VAL A 109 31.16 -23.04 -10.81
CA VAL A 109 31.80 -22.63 -9.56
C VAL A 109 32.67 -21.40 -9.78
N PRO A 110 32.69 -20.45 -8.82
CA PRO A 110 33.69 -19.40 -8.82
C PRO A 110 35.08 -20.00 -8.65
N GLN A 111 36.07 -19.46 -9.37
CA GLN A 111 37.47 -19.91 -9.31
C GLN A 111 38.39 -18.82 -8.76
N SER A 112 38.12 -17.55 -9.10
CA SER A 112 38.92 -16.41 -8.64
C SER A 112 38.46 -15.89 -7.28
N ALA A 113 39.39 -15.32 -6.51
CA ALA A 113 39.10 -14.65 -5.25
C ALA A 113 38.09 -13.50 -5.40
N LEU A 114 38.13 -12.77 -6.53
CA LEU A 114 37.19 -11.69 -6.81
C LEU A 114 35.78 -12.23 -7.03
N THR A 115 35.62 -13.21 -7.93
CA THR A 115 34.33 -13.86 -8.16
C THR A 115 33.77 -14.52 -6.88
N HIS A 116 34.60 -15.18 -6.07
CA HIS A 116 34.18 -15.70 -4.76
C HIS A 116 33.64 -14.62 -3.83
N SER A 117 34.34 -13.48 -3.73
CA SER A 117 33.88 -12.35 -2.91
C SER A 117 32.57 -11.76 -3.42
N ALA A 118 32.39 -11.68 -4.74
CA ALA A 118 31.18 -11.18 -5.36
C ALA A 118 29.98 -12.12 -5.10
N VAL A 119 30.16 -13.45 -5.17
CA VAL A 119 29.14 -14.43 -4.77
C VAL A 119 28.77 -14.28 -3.28
N ALA A 120 29.75 -14.03 -2.40
CA ALA A 120 29.46 -13.80 -0.98
C ALA A 120 28.64 -12.52 -0.75
N VAL A 121 28.93 -11.44 -1.49
CA VAL A 121 28.14 -10.21 -1.45
C VAL A 121 26.74 -10.42 -2.01
N GLU A 122 26.62 -11.16 -3.12
CA GLU A 122 25.35 -11.52 -3.73
C GLU A 122 24.44 -12.25 -2.74
N PHE A 123 24.99 -13.22 -2.00
CA PHE A 123 24.26 -13.94 -0.94
C PHE A 123 23.68 -12.98 0.12
N TRP A 124 24.46 -12.03 0.62
CA TRP A 124 23.97 -11.08 1.62
C TRP A 124 22.85 -10.19 1.06
N ILE A 125 22.96 -9.75 -0.19
CA ILE A 125 21.92 -8.98 -0.87
C ILE A 125 20.66 -9.83 -1.05
N ALA A 126 20.79 -11.11 -1.40
CA ALA A 126 19.69 -12.05 -1.52
C ALA A 126 18.90 -12.16 -0.20
N VAL A 127 19.62 -12.31 0.92
CA VAL A 127 19.03 -12.38 2.27
C VAL A 127 18.28 -11.09 2.61
N LEU A 128 18.88 -9.93 2.38
CA LEU A 128 18.25 -8.63 2.65
C LEU A 128 17.01 -8.39 1.77
N MET A 129 17.10 -8.72 0.48
CA MET A 129 15.98 -8.63 -0.44
C MET A 129 14.85 -9.58 -0.04
N GLY A 130 15.15 -10.82 0.32
CA GLY A 130 14.17 -11.80 0.79
C GLY A 130 13.45 -11.33 2.06
N ALA A 131 14.20 -10.81 3.05
CA ALA A 131 13.65 -10.23 4.26
C ALA A 131 12.77 -9.00 3.97
N GLY A 132 13.23 -8.09 3.11
CA GLY A 132 12.48 -6.90 2.71
C GLY A 132 11.20 -7.24 1.92
N ALA A 133 11.30 -8.17 0.97
CA ALA A 133 10.18 -8.71 0.21
C ALA A 133 9.11 -9.33 1.11
N GLY A 134 9.51 -10.19 2.04
CA GLY A 134 8.63 -10.81 3.02
C GLY A 134 7.97 -9.78 3.94
N GLY A 135 8.74 -8.79 4.41
CA GLY A 135 8.23 -7.68 5.21
C GLY A 135 7.18 -6.85 4.47
N LEU A 136 7.45 -6.46 3.21
CA LEU A 136 6.50 -5.72 2.38
C LEU A 136 5.22 -6.53 2.08
N LEU A 137 5.37 -7.82 1.77
CA LEU A 137 4.24 -8.73 1.58
C LEU A 137 3.38 -8.81 2.85
N PHE A 138 4.01 -9.01 4.01
CA PHE A 138 3.33 -9.05 5.29
C PHE A 138 2.62 -7.73 5.61
N SER A 139 3.29 -6.59 5.45
CA SER A 139 2.68 -5.27 5.65
C SER A 139 1.47 -5.06 4.75
N ARG A 140 1.57 -5.49 3.49
CA ARG A 140 0.50 -5.34 2.50
C ARG A 140 -0.71 -6.21 2.84
N VAL A 141 -0.50 -7.47 3.23
CA VAL A 141 -1.58 -8.38 3.66
C VAL A 141 -2.19 -7.94 4.98
N SER A 142 -1.37 -7.42 5.90
CA SER A 142 -1.80 -6.95 7.22
C SER A 142 -2.54 -5.61 7.17
N THR A 143 -2.47 -4.89 6.06
CA THR A 143 -3.19 -3.63 5.91
C THR A 143 -4.69 -3.93 5.83
N ALA A 144 -5.39 -3.70 6.96
CA ALA A 144 -6.82 -3.89 7.06
C ALA A 144 -7.55 -2.92 6.12
N SER A 145 -8.24 -3.45 5.11
CA SER A 145 -9.19 -2.68 4.30
C SER A 145 -10.59 -2.87 4.88
N SER A 146 -11.09 -1.92 5.65
CA SER A 146 -12.51 -1.92 6.02
C SER A 146 -13.35 -1.57 4.77
N ARG A 147 -14.31 -2.43 4.42
CA ARG A 147 -15.30 -2.14 3.38
C ARG A 147 -16.61 -1.80 4.07
N VAL A 148 -16.81 -0.50 4.28
CA VAL A 148 -17.98 0.05 4.93
C VAL A 148 -18.70 0.93 3.92
N ALA A 149 -19.95 0.61 3.63
CA ALA A 149 -20.82 1.41 2.78
C ALA A 149 -21.57 2.44 3.61
N PHE A 150 -21.74 3.63 3.04
CA PHE A 150 -22.58 4.69 3.60
C PHE A 150 -23.79 4.89 2.70
N SER A 151 -24.93 5.30 3.27
CA SER A 151 -26.08 5.73 2.48
C SER A 151 -25.77 7.01 1.71
N ASP A 152 -26.17 7.07 0.43
CA ASP A 152 -25.97 8.25 -0.43
C ASP A 152 -26.68 9.51 0.08
N VAL A 153 -27.72 9.35 0.91
CA VAL A 153 -28.55 10.45 1.40
C VAL A 153 -28.71 10.35 2.91
N ALA A 154 -28.57 11.49 3.59
CA ALA A 154 -28.94 11.65 4.99
C ALA A 154 -30.39 12.16 5.09
N LEU A 155 -31.14 11.65 6.06
CA LEU A 155 -32.53 12.03 6.30
C LEU A 155 -32.63 12.90 7.55
N VAL A 156 -33.44 13.95 7.50
CA VAL A 156 -33.84 14.70 8.69
C VAL A 156 -35.25 14.24 9.05
N THR A 157 -35.37 13.52 10.15
CA THR A 157 -36.65 12.97 10.61
C THR A 157 -36.86 13.28 12.08
N ASN A 158 -38.11 13.24 12.53
CA ASN A 158 -38.43 13.44 13.92
C ASN A 158 -38.34 12.10 14.66
N ILE A 159 -37.37 11.96 15.56
CA ILE A 159 -37.22 10.79 16.43
C ILE A 159 -37.47 11.27 17.87
N ARG A 160 -38.45 10.67 18.55
CA ARG A 160 -38.83 11.02 19.94
C ARG A 160 -39.15 12.51 20.17
N GLY A 161 -39.70 13.19 19.16
CA GLY A 161 -40.07 14.61 19.26
C GLY A 161 -38.94 15.58 18.89
N CYS A 162 -37.73 15.09 18.68
CA CYS A 162 -36.57 15.88 18.29
C CYS A 162 -36.26 15.72 16.78
N PRO A 163 -35.98 16.81 16.04
CA PRO A 163 -35.46 16.70 14.68
C PRO A 163 -34.04 16.11 14.69
N THR A 164 -33.89 14.93 14.14
CA THR A 164 -32.67 14.12 14.16
C THR A 164 -32.19 13.83 12.74
N VAL A 165 -30.90 14.03 12.50
CA VAL A 165 -30.24 13.61 11.26
C VAL A 165 -29.88 12.13 11.37
N THR A 166 -30.34 11.33 10.40
CA THR A 166 -30.10 9.89 10.34
C THR A 166 -29.40 9.52 9.03
N MET A 167 -28.37 8.68 9.13
CA MET A 167 -27.66 8.07 8.01
C MET A 167 -27.48 6.57 8.28
N ARG A 168 -27.38 5.77 7.22
CA ARG A 168 -27.16 4.32 7.33
C ARG A 168 -25.73 3.97 6.97
N ILE A 169 -25.22 2.98 7.67
CA ILE A 169 -23.89 2.42 7.48
C ILE A 169 -24.07 0.91 7.40
N VAL A 170 -23.35 0.25 6.50
CA VAL A 170 -23.39 -1.21 6.32
C VAL A 170 -21.96 -1.74 6.20
N ASN A 171 -21.70 -2.91 6.80
CA ASN A 171 -20.47 -3.66 6.57
C ASN A 171 -20.64 -4.49 5.29
N GLU A 172 -19.87 -4.20 4.25
CA GLU A 172 -20.00 -4.92 2.97
C GLU A 172 -19.34 -6.30 2.99
N ARG A 173 -18.67 -6.70 4.08
CA ARG A 173 -18.00 -8.00 4.17
C ARG A 173 -18.96 -9.06 4.72
N PRO A 174 -19.45 -10.00 3.88
CA PRO A 174 -20.44 -11.00 4.30
C PRO A 174 -19.93 -11.96 5.39
N PHE A 175 -18.61 -12.20 5.47
CA PHE A 175 -18.03 -13.22 6.35
C PHE A 175 -17.26 -12.68 7.55
N SER A 176 -17.14 -11.35 7.72
CA SER A 176 -16.41 -10.77 8.85
C SER A 176 -17.27 -9.79 9.62
N SER A 177 -17.40 -10.00 10.92
CA SER A 177 -18.00 -9.01 11.82
C SER A 177 -16.93 -8.06 12.32
N LEU A 178 -17.26 -6.77 12.40
CA LEU A 178 -16.41 -5.79 13.06
C LEU A 178 -16.77 -5.74 14.54
N PHE A 179 -15.76 -5.79 15.40
CA PHE A 179 -15.91 -5.69 16.85
C PHE A 179 -15.42 -4.33 17.33
N ASP A 180 -16.05 -3.81 18.39
CA ASP A 180 -15.71 -2.52 19.01
C ASP A 180 -15.72 -1.34 18.01
N VAL A 181 -16.79 -1.23 17.22
CA VAL A 181 -16.93 -0.20 16.21
C VAL A 181 -17.35 1.12 16.85
N THR A 182 -16.52 2.14 16.67
CA THR A 182 -16.83 3.52 17.07
C THR A 182 -17.14 4.36 15.84
N CYS A 183 -18.28 5.05 15.85
CA CYS A 183 -18.68 6.00 14.83
C CYS A 183 -18.53 7.42 15.37
N ARG A 184 -18.00 8.33 14.54
CA ARG A 184 -17.93 9.76 14.82
C ARG A 184 -18.46 10.53 13.62
N VAL A 185 -19.40 11.43 13.89
CA VAL A 185 -19.93 12.36 12.89
C VAL A 185 -19.50 13.77 13.28
N SER A 186 -19.04 14.54 12.30
CA SER A 186 -18.64 15.93 12.49
C SER A 186 -19.24 16.79 11.37
N ALA A 187 -19.75 17.96 11.72
CA ALA A 187 -20.22 18.96 10.78
C ALA A 187 -19.12 20.01 10.54
N LEU A 188 -18.83 20.31 9.28
CA LEU A 188 -17.94 21.41 8.93
C LEU A 188 -18.73 22.72 8.96
N VAL A 189 -18.44 23.59 9.94
CA VAL A 189 -19.13 24.86 10.15
C VAL A 189 -18.13 26.00 10.05
N LYS A 190 -18.53 27.11 9.44
CA LYS A 190 -17.73 28.34 9.44
C LYS A 190 -17.95 29.06 10.77
N ASP A 191 -16.89 29.26 11.55
CA ASP A 191 -16.94 30.01 12.79
C ASP A 191 -17.24 31.49 12.48
N PRO A 192 -18.36 32.04 12.99
CA PRO A 192 -18.73 33.43 12.77
C PRO A 192 -17.71 34.44 13.32
N LYS A 193 -16.95 34.08 14.36
CA LYS A 193 -16.05 34.99 15.06
C LYS A 193 -14.64 34.98 14.50
N ALA A 194 -14.14 33.80 14.13
CA ALA A 194 -12.78 33.63 13.64
C ALA A 194 -12.66 33.68 12.11
N GLY A 195 -13.78 33.56 11.38
CA GLY A 195 -13.78 33.43 9.92
C GLY A 195 -13.20 32.11 9.40
N MET A 196 -12.72 31.25 10.31
CA MET A 196 -12.15 29.93 10.04
C MET A 196 -13.24 28.85 9.94
N ARG A 197 -12.92 27.72 9.29
CA ARG A 197 -13.81 26.56 9.27
C ARG A 197 -13.38 25.57 10.33
N ILE A 198 -14.32 25.12 11.14
CA ILE A 198 -14.12 24.17 12.23
C ILE A 198 -14.94 22.90 11.98
N LEU A 199 -14.41 21.75 12.37
CA LEU A 199 -15.15 20.50 12.43
C LEU A 199 -15.80 20.41 13.81
N ALA A 200 -17.10 20.71 13.89
CA ALA A 200 -17.88 20.58 15.11
C ALA A 200 -18.36 19.11 15.25
N PRO A 201 -18.00 18.40 16.33
CA PRO A 201 -18.48 17.04 16.55
C PRO A 201 -20.00 17.06 16.77
N CYS A 202 -20.70 16.11 16.16
CA CYS A 202 -22.13 15.89 16.37
C CYS A 202 -22.32 14.75 17.37
N GLU A 203 -23.14 14.98 18.40
CA GLU A 203 -23.49 13.91 19.33
C GLU A 203 -24.38 12.88 18.64
N LEU A 204 -24.08 11.60 18.89
CA LEU A 204 -24.83 10.46 18.38
C LEU A 204 -25.56 9.82 19.56
N GLU A 205 -26.81 9.40 19.35
CA GLU A 205 -27.55 8.61 20.36
C GLU A 205 -26.77 7.34 20.74
N ARG A 206 -26.02 6.77 19.79
CA ARG A 206 -25.12 5.65 20.02
C ARG A 206 -23.86 5.80 19.17
N SER A 207 -22.74 6.07 19.83
CA SER A 207 -21.43 6.21 19.19
C SER A 207 -20.68 4.88 19.06
N THR A 208 -20.90 3.94 19.98
CA THR A 208 -20.17 2.66 20.01
C THR A 208 -21.12 1.46 19.86
N ASN A 209 -20.71 0.51 19.03
CA ASN A 209 -21.39 -0.77 18.86
C ASN A 209 -20.40 -1.92 19.03
N MET A 210 -20.69 -2.83 19.96
CA MET A 210 -19.80 -3.95 20.30
C MET A 210 -19.64 -4.93 19.14
N MET A 211 -20.68 -5.10 18.32
CA MET A 211 -20.65 -5.99 17.16
C MET A 211 -21.43 -5.37 16.01
N PHE A 212 -20.76 -5.24 14.87
CA PHE A 212 -21.34 -4.72 13.62
C PHE A 212 -21.23 -5.79 12.53
N ARG A 213 -22.36 -6.45 12.27
CA ARG A 213 -22.50 -7.52 11.29
C ARG A 213 -22.95 -6.95 9.93
N ALA A 214 -22.57 -7.64 8.86
CA ALA A 214 -23.11 -7.43 7.52
C ALA A 214 -24.60 -7.79 7.43
#